data_AF-A0A2M8LV04-F1
#
_entry.id   AF-A0A2M8LV04-F1
#
_cell.length_a   1.000
_cell.length_b   1.000
_cell.length_c   1.000
_cell.angle_alpha   90.00
_cell.angle_beta   90.00
_cell.angle_gamma   90.00
#
_symmetry.space_group_name_H-M   'P 1'
#
loop_
_entity.id
_entity.type
_entity.pdbx_description
1 polymer ?
#
loop_
_entity_poly.entity_id
_entity_poly.type
_entity_poly.pdbx_seq_one_letter_code
_entity_poly.pdbx_strand_id
1 'polypeptide(L)'
;MLTVPALADCVPLDHFGLTCVRDLSPDEVLSRLGVTDRAPYPHYTPQEAIQRLGHGHENPAARVCHSGEWTFLLDVDDHGVLLRTPVLTRLSMGTEAVSIWKLLDSTTRIAHASNGELMAHYDDWMFEPAKGTDPSRLNRALAAIGFFREENEESDEWSAPEMALLALEREFGLVLPSEVSRGPLPTVGLRHLRG
;
A
#
# COMPACT_ATOMS: atom_id res chain seq x y z
N MET A 1 -4.70 -7.02 24.63
CA MET A 1 -4.67 -7.77 23.36
C MET A 1 -4.55 -6.75 22.25
N LEU A 2 -3.42 -6.73 21.55
CA LEU A 2 -3.33 -6.00 20.29
C LEU A 2 -4.24 -6.73 19.29
N THR A 3 -5.21 -6.02 18.74
CA THR A 3 -6.06 -6.55 17.67
C THR A 3 -5.18 -6.77 16.44
N VAL A 4 -5.22 -7.96 15.84
CA VAL A 4 -4.57 -8.21 14.55
C VAL A 4 -5.15 -7.21 13.54
N PRO A 5 -4.32 -6.45 12.81
CA PRO A 5 -4.81 -5.50 11.83
C PRO A 5 -5.55 -6.23 10.71
N ALA A 6 -6.76 -5.76 10.38
CA ALA A 6 -7.57 -6.31 9.29
C ALA A 6 -6.82 -6.26 7.94
N LEU A 7 -5.94 -5.26 7.76
CA LEU A 7 -5.09 -5.17 6.58
C LEU A 7 -4.01 -6.27 6.52
N ALA A 8 -3.51 -6.79 7.64
CA ALA A 8 -2.54 -7.89 7.61
C ALA A 8 -3.15 -9.20 7.11
N ASP A 9 -4.45 -9.40 7.29
CA ASP A 9 -5.14 -10.56 6.70
C ASP A 9 -5.33 -10.45 5.18
N CYS A 10 -5.11 -9.26 4.60
CA CYS A 10 -5.32 -8.97 3.19
C CYS A 10 -4.08 -9.17 2.30
N VAL A 11 -2.88 -9.25 2.90
CA VAL A 11 -1.60 -9.31 2.17
C VAL A 11 -0.65 -10.31 2.82
N PRO A 12 0.25 -10.97 2.05
CA PRO A 12 1.30 -11.77 2.64
C PRO A 12 2.34 -10.87 3.33
N LEU A 13 2.61 -11.09 4.63
CA LEU A 13 3.48 -10.19 5.41
C LEU A 13 4.96 -10.25 5.04
N ASP A 14 5.41 -11.32 4.38
CA ASP A 14 6.81 -11.47 3.95
C ASP A 14 7.18 -10.47 2.85
N HIS A 15 6.22 -10.16 1.97
CA HIS A 15 6.37 -9.23 0.86
C HIS A 15 5.01 -8.79 0.32
N PHE A 16 4.79 -7.49 0.16
CA PHE A 16 3.54 -6.95 -0.37
C PHE A 16 3.67 -5.51 -0.83
N GLY A 17 2.71 -5.05 -1.63
CA GLY A 17 2.44 -3.64 -1.85
C GLY A 17 0.96 -3.34 -1.70
N LEU A 18 0.64 -2.27 -0.98
CA LEU A 18 -0.73 -1.80 -0.77
C LEU A 18 -0.74 -0.28 -0.91
N THR A 19 -1.58 0.23 -1.80
CA THR A 19 -1.80 1.66 -1.97
C THR A 19 -3.28 1.98 -1.83
N CYS A 20 -3.60 2.98 -1.00
CA CYS A 20 -4.96 3.42 -0.74
C CYS A 20 -5.10 4.86 -1.22
N VAL A 21 -6.16 5.16 -1.98
CA VAL A 21 -6.47 6.50 -2.48
C VAL A 21 -7.87 6.89 -2.04
N ARG A 22 -8.00 8.05 -1.40
CA ARG A 22 -9.25 8.50 -0.80
C ARG A 22 -10.18 9.14 -1.83
N ASP A 23 -11.48 8.95 -1.66
CA ASP A 23 -12.58 9.64 -2.36
C ASP A 23 -12.53 9.54 -3.91
N LEU A 24 -11.82 8.55 -4.45
CA LEU A 24 -11.78 8.27 -5.88
C LEU A 24 -12.36 6.89 -6.17
N SER A 25 -13.06 6.77 -7.29
CA SER A 25 -13.50 5.47 -7.80
C SER A 25 -12.31 4.66 -8.35
N PRO A 26 -12.45 3.33 -8.47
CA PRO A 26 -11.47 2.49 -9.17
C PRO A 26 -11.10 3.03 -10.57
N ASP A 27 -12.10 3.43 -11.37
CA ASP A 27 -11.86 3.93 -12.74
C ASP A 27 -11.04 5.23 -12.77
N GLU A 28 -11.30 6.16 -11.84
CA GLU A 28 -10.54 7.41 -11.73
C GLU A 28 -9.10 7.15 -11.27
N VAL A 29 -8.90 6.24 -10.30
CA VAL A 29 -7.56 5.80 -9.88
C VAL A 29 -6.80 5.19 -11.06
N LEU A 30 -7.43 4.29 -11.82
CA LEU A 30 -6.84 3.66 -13.00
C LEU A 30 -6.52 4.68 -14.10
N SER A 31 -7.40 5.67 -14.30
CA SER A 31 -7.17 6.77 -15.24
C SER A 31 -5.94 7.58 -14.86
N ARG A 32 -5.76 7.92 -13.58
CA ARG A 32 -4.56 8.61 -13.08
C ARG A 32 -3.29 7.77 -13.24
N LEU A 33 -3.40 6.44 -13.13
CA LEU A 33 -2.29 5.55 -13.43
C LEU A 33 -2.00 5.45 -14.95
N GLY A 34 -2.79 6.07 -15.81
CA GLY A 34 -2.62 6.02 -17.25
C GLY A 34 -2.99 4.68 -17.86
N VAL A 35 -3.84 3.90 -17.18
CA VAL A 35 -4.38 2.65 -17.74
C VAL A 35 -5.33 3.02 -18.88
N THR A 36 -4.93 2.70 -20.11
CA THR A 36 -5.70 3.03 -21.33
C THR A 36 -6.69 1.95 -21.72
N ASP A 37 -6.56 0.75 -21.15
CA ASP A 37 -7.50 -0.34 -21.35
C ASP A 37 -8.88 0.05 -20.81
N ARG A 38 -9.91 -0.15 -21.63
CA ARG A 38 -11.29 0.14 -21.24
C ARG A 38 -11.92 -1.10 -20.60
N ALA A 39 -12.73 -0.87 -19.58
CA ALA A 39 -13.54 -1.89 -18.94
C ALA A 39 -14.35 -2.74 -19.96
N PRO A 40 -14.64 -4.02 -19.67
CA PRO A 40 -14.40 -4.70 -18.38
C PRO A 40 -12.96 -5.20 -18.22
N TYR A 41 -12.39 -4.98 -17.03
CA TYR A 41 -11.10 -5.56 -16.64
C TYR A 41 -11.26 -7.04 -16.26
N PRO A 42 -10.26 -7.89 -16.52
CA PRO A 42 -10.29 -9.27 -16.04
C PRO A 42 -10.31 -9.28 -14.51
N HIS A 43 -11.07 -10.23 -13.95
CA HIS A 43 -11.15 -10.42 -12.51
C HIS A 43 -10.33 -11.64 -12.11
N TYR A 44 -9.36 -11.44 -11.23
CA TYR A 44 -8.48 -12.51 -10.77
C TYR A 44 -8.39 -12.53 -9.25
N THR A 45 -8.38 -13.75 -8.70
CA THR A 45 -7.88 -14.01 -7.34
C THR A 45 -6.37 -13.68 -7.26
N PRO A 46 -5.76 -13.59 -6.06
CA PRO A 46 -4.32 -13.32 -5.96
C PRO A 46 -3.48 -14.31 -6.77
N GLN A 47 -3.77 -15.61 -6.63
CA GLN A 47 -3.03 -16.68 -7.30
C GLN A 47 -3.19 -16.64 -8.82
N GLU A 48 -4.41 -16.40 -9.32
CA GLU A 48 -4.65 -16.28 -10.76
C GLU A 48 -3.94 -15.05 -11.35
N ALA A 49 -3.93 -13.93 -10.64
CA ALA A 49 -3.29 -12.70 -11.13
C ALA A 49 -1.79 -12.93 -11.35
N ILE A 50 -1.12 -13.56 -10.38
CA ILE A 50 0.29 -13.97 -10.48
C ILE A 50 0.52 -14.88 -11.69
N GLN A 51 -0.30 -15.93 -11.84
CA GLN A 51 -0.16 -16.88 -12.95
C GLN A 51 -0.36 -16.23 -14.34
N ARG A 52 -1.20 -15.20 -14.43
CA ARG A 52 -1.56 -14.57 -15.70
C ARG A 52 -0.66 -13.40 -16.09
N LEU A 53 -0.21 -12.62 -15.12
CA LEU A 53 0.52 -11.37 -15.38
C LEU A 53 2.02 -11.50 -15.11
N GLY A 54 2.43 -12.52 -14.35
CA GLY A 54 3.80 -12.76 -13.97
C GLY A 54 4.15 -12.13 -12.62
N HIS A 55 5.45 -12.11 -12.33
CA HIS A 55 6.00 -11.76 -11.03
C HIS A 55 6.80 -10.45 -11.04
N GLY A 56 6.83 -9.83 -9.87
CA GLY A 56 7.75 -8.79 -9.43
C GLY A 56 7.78 -7.51 -10.25
N HIS A 57 8.88 -6.79 -10.08
CA HIS A 57 9.14 -5.49 -10.70
C HIS A 57 9.14 -5.52 -12.25
N GLU A 58 9.34 -6.68 -12.88
CA GLU A 58 9.33 -6.78 -14.34
C GLU A 58 7.91 -6.67 -14.93
N ASN A 59 6.91 -7.12 -14.17
CA ASN A 59 5.53 -7.21 -14.59
C ASN A 59 4.59 -6.56 -13.56
N PRO A 60 4.76 -5.26 -13.26
CA PRO A 60 3.95 -4.62 -12.25
C PRO A 60 2.48 -4.68 -12.66
N ALA A 61 1.61 -5.00 -11.70
CA ALA A 61 0.19 -5.18 -11.88
C ALA A 61 -0.51 -5.01 -10.54
N ALA A 62 -1.74 -4.51 -10.57
CA ALA A 62 -2.52 -4.28 -9.37
C ALA A 62 -3.92 -4.88 -9.48
N ARG A 63 -4.39 -5.44 -8.37
CA ARG A 63 -5.80 -5.79 -8.13
C ARG A 63 -6.47 -4.63 -7.43
N VAL A 64 -7.62 -4.20 -7.93
CA VAL A 64 -8.27 -2.95 -7.50
C VAL A 64 -9.62 -3.24 -6.88
N CYS A 65 -9.89 -2.64 -5.73
CA CYS A 65 -11.21 -2.69 -5.09
C CYS A 65 -11.51 -1.38 -4.36
N HIS A 66 -12.76 -1.22 -3.96
CA HIS A 66 -13.23 -0.05 -3.23
C HIS A 66 -13.89 -0.49 -1.93
N SER A 67 -13.60 0.20 -0.83
CA SER A 67 -14.19 -0.06 0.49
C SER A 67 -14.21 1.24 1.32
N GLY A 68 -15.40 1.62 1.80
CA GLY A 68 -15.59 2.88 2.50
C GLY A 68 -15.26 4.09 1.62
N GLU A 69 -14.40 4.99 2.11
CA GLU A 69 -13.93 6.16 1.37
C GLU A 69 -12.69 5.88 0.52
N TRP A 70 -12.20 4.63 0.50
CA TRP A 70 -10.89 4.31 -0.06
C TRP A 70 -10.98 3.35 -1.24
N THR A 71 -10.21 3.63 -2.28
CA THR A 71 -9.87 2.68 -3.33
C THR A 71 -8.50 2.09 -3.03
N PHE A 72 -8.45 0.75 -3.01
CA PHE A 72 -7.27 -0.04 -2.69
C PHE A 72 -6.68 -0.63 -3.97
N LEU A 73 -5.37 -0.50 -4.10
CA LEU A 73 -4.53 -1.19 -5.08
C LEU A 73 -3.65 -2.17 -4.33
N LEU A 74 -3.87 -3.45 -4.57
CA LEU A 74 -3.06 -4.55 -4.06
C LEU A 74 -2.08 -4.94 -5.16
N ASP A 75 -0.78 -4.83 -4.90
CA ASP A 75 0.24 -5.32 -5.83
C ASP A 75 -0.01 -6.83 -6.07
N VAL A 76 -0.02 -7.26 -7.34
CA VAL A 76 -0.14 -8.69 -7.70
C VAL A 76 1.08 -9.47 -7.22
N ASP A 77 2.22 -8.80 -7.18
CA ASP A 77 3.48 -9.22 -6.58
C ASP A 77 4.24 -7.93 -6.19
N ASP A 78 5.02 -7.96 -5.12
CA ASP A 78 5.60 -6.82 -4.36
C ASP A 78 6.51 -5.86 -5.19
N HIS A 79 5.97 -5.22 -6.22
CA HIS A 79 6.75 -4.50 -7.22
C HIS A 79 7.14 -3.07 -6.81
N GLY A 80 6.47 -2.49 -5.81
CA GLY A 80 6.79 -1.18 -5.23
C GLY A 80 6.57 0.04 -6.14
N VAL A 81 6.11 -0.14 -7.38
CA VAL A 81 5.92 0.95 -8.35
C VAL A 81 4.93 2.01 -7.85
N LEU A 82 3.89 1.62 -7.13
CA LEU A 82 2.87 2.53 -6.61
C LEU A 82 3.37 3.42 -5.45
N LEU A 83 4.41 2.98 -4.73
CA LEU A 83 5.06 3.77 -3.66
C LEU A 83 5.93 4.91 -4.24
N ARG A 84 6.36 4.82 -5.51
CA ARG A 84 7.24 5.82 -6.13
C ARG A 84 6.58 7.20 -6.09
N THR A 85 7.34 8.22 -5.66
CA THR A 85 6.85 9.60 -5.51
C THR A 85 6.06 10.12 -6.72
N PRO A 86 6.51 10.00 -7.99
CA PRO A 86 5.76 10.52 -9.13
C PRO A 86 4.41 9.82 -9.38
N VAL A 87 4.25 8.58 -8.90
CA VAL A 87 3.01 7.81 -9.01
C VAL A 87 2.08 8.20 -7.87
N LEU A 88 2.59 8.18 -6.63
CA LEU A 88 1.79 8.46 -5.45
C LEU A 88 1.27 9.91 -5.42
N THR A 89 2.11 10.89 -5.80
CA THR A 89 1.66 12.29 -5.87
C THR A 89 0.56 12.46 -6.91
N ARG A 90 0.70 11.85 -8.08
CA ARG A 90 -0.34 11.86 -9.12
C ARG A 90 -1.66 11.26 -8.63
N LEU A 91 -1.62 10.15 -7.91
CA LEU A 91 -2.80 9.54 -7.29
C LEU A 91 -3.45 10.49 -6.29
N SER A 92 -2.66 11.22 -5.50
CA SER A 92 -3.14 12.14 -4.46
C SER A 92 -3.69 13.49 -4.97
N MET A 93 -3.66 13.78 -6.28
CA MET A 93 -4.10 15.10 -6.80
C MET A 93 -5.55 15.43 -6.40
N GLY A 94 -5.75 16.50 -5.62
CA GLY A 94 -7.07 16.88 -5.09
C GLY A 94 -7.64 15.92 -4.04
N THR A 95 -6.83 15.03 -3.48
CA THR A 95 -7.23 14.04 -2.45
C THR A 95 -6.03 13.62 -1.58
N GLU A 96 -6.09 12.43 -0.98
CA GLU A 96 -5.06 11.79 -0.17
C GLU A 96 -4.73 10.39 -0.70
N ALA A 97 -3.45 10.03 -0.67
CA ALA A 97 -3.00 8.67 -0.96
C ALA A 97 -1.93 8.23 0.05
N VAL A 98 -2.00 6.98 0.49
CA VAL A 98 -0.99 6.35 1.34
C VAL A 98 -0.60 5.01 0.74
N SER A 99 0.70 4.72 0.71
CA SER A 99 1.25 3.49 0.15
C SER A 99 2.21 2.87 1.15
N ILE A 100 2.13 1.55 1.28
CA ILE A 100 3.05 0.73 2.06
C ILE A 100 3.57 -0.39 1.17
N TRP A 101 4.85 -0.69 1.28
CA TRP A 101 5.52 -1.73 0.53
C TRP A 101 6.54 -2.43 1.39
N LYS A 102 6.53 -3.76 1.36
CA LYS A 102 7.50 -4.65 2.01
C LYS A 102 8.11 -5.52 0.93
N LEU A 103 9.43 -5.49 0.83
CA LEU A 103 10.20 -6.39 -0.03
C LEU A 103 10.63 -7.63 0.77
N LEU A 104 10.64 -8.80 0.12
CA LEU A 104 11.08 -10.07 0.74
C LEU A 104 12.43 -9.92 1.44
N ASP A 105 12.50 -10.34 2.71
CA ASP A 105 13.69 -10.26 3.58
C ASP A 105 14.33 -8.86 3.67
N SER A 106 13.56 -7.82 3.35
CA SER A 106 14.02 -6.44 3.30
C SER A 106 13.06 -5.49 4.00
N THR A 107 13.09 -4.21 3.64
CA THR A 107 12.57 -3.13 4.49
C THR A 107 11.12 -2.80 4.20
N THR A 108 10.42 -2.36 5.25
CA THR A 108 9.07 -1.80 5.15
C THR A 108 9.18 -0.32 4.86
N ARG A 109 8.59 0.10 3.74
CA ARG A 109 8.54 1.50 3.33
C ARG A 109 7.11 1.99 3.30
N ILE A 110 6.92 3.23 3.73
CA ILE A 110 5.63 3.92 3.71
C ILE A 110 5.81 5.28 3.07
N ALA A 111 4.85 5.69 2.25
CA ALA A 111 4.77 7.02 1.71
C ALA A 111 3.35 7.55 1.82
N HIS A 112 3.21 8.82 2.19
CA HIS A 112 1.94 9.54 2.29
C HIS A 112 2.02 10.80 1.43
N ALA A 113 1.03 10.97 0.56
CA ALA A 113 0.88 12.13 -0.30
C ALA A 113 -0.51 12.74 -0.17
N SER A 114 -0.59 14.06 -0.30
CA SER A 114 -1.85 14.81 -0.29
C SER A 114 -1.78 15.94 -1.31
N ASN A 115 -2.85 16.10 -2.08
CA ASN A 115 -3.01 17.17 -3.06
C ASN A 115 -1.84 17.31 -4.06
N GLY A 116 -1.22 16.19 -4.46
CA GLY A 116 -0.10 16.22 -5.40
C GLY A 116 1.27 16.39 -4.76
N GLU A 117 1.35 16.48 -3.44
CA GLU A 117 2.59 16.68 -2.71
C GLU A 117 2.91 15.46 -1.83
N LEU A 118 4.19 15.09 -1.78
CA LEU A 118 4.66 14.04 -0.87
C LEU A 118 4.84 14.64 0.52
N MET A 119 3.94 14.29 1.44
CA MET A 119 3.93 14.80 2.80
C MET A 119 4.96 14.10 3.68
N ALA A 120 5.07 12.77 3.54
CA ALA A 120 5.92 11.95 4.38
C ALA A 120 6.41 10.68 3.66
N HIS A 121 7.61 10.23 4.01
CA HIS A 121 8.14 8.92 3.68
C HIS A 121 8.88 8.31 4.87
N TYR A 122 8.79 7.00 5.02
CA TYR A 122 9.42 6.21 6.05
C TYR A 122 10.07 4.96 5.43
N ASP A 123 11.23 4.58 5.95
CA ASP A 123 11.96 3.36 5.59
C ASP A 123 12.50 2.77 6.90
N ASP A 124 12.03 1.59 7.29
CA ASP A 124 12.43 0.98 8.56
C ASP A 124 13.94 0.66 8.63
N TRP A 125 14.62 0.54 7.49
CA TRP A 125 16.08 0.39 7.43
C TRP A 125 16.84 1.55 8.08
N MET A 126 16.25 2.74 8.03
CA MET A 126 16.94 3.96 8.46
C MET A 126 16.93 4.12 9.97
N PHE A 127 16.12 3.34 10.70
CA PHE A 127 15.90 3.47 12.15
C PHE A 127 15.60 4.92 12.58
N GLU A 128 14.98 5.69 11.69
CA GLU A 128 14.70 7.11 11.86
C GLU A 128 13.20 7.38 11.69
N PRO A 129 12.66 8.43 12.32
CA PRO A 129 11.32 8.92 12.03
C PRO A 129 11.13 9.25 10.54
N ALA A 130 9.88 9.22 10.10
CA ALA A 130 9.48 9.65 8.76
C ALA A 130 9.93 11.09 8.48
N LYS A 131 10.28 11.33 7.22
CA LYS A 131 10.76 12.62 6.69
C LYS A 131 9.82 13.13 5.60
N GLY A 132 9.81 14.43 5.34
CA GLY A 132 8.97 15.03 4.29
C GLY A 132 8.55 16.45 4.65
N THR A 133 7.58 16.99 3.92
CA THR A 133 7.09 18.37 4.13
C THR A 133 6.16 18.50 5.34
N ASP A 134 5.40 17.45 5.67
CA ASP A 134 4.67 17.32 6.95
C ASP A 134 4.62 15.85 7.42
N PRO A 135 5.70 15.34 8.04
CA PRO A 135 5.77 13.96 8.49
C PRO A 135 5.04 13.71 9.80
N SER A 136 4.47 14.76 10.43
CA SER A 136 3.93 14.71 11.79
C SER A 136 2.84 13.66 11.96
N ARG A 137 1.97 13.52 10.95
CA ARG A 137 0.87 12.56 10.94
C ARG A 137 1.38 11.12 10.93
N LEU A 138 2.31 10.81 10.01
CA LEU A 138 2.87 9.47 9.89
C LEU A 138 3.73 9.10 11.10
N ASN A 139 4.54 10.04 11.61
CA ASN A 139 5.33 9.83 12.82
C ASN A 139 4.47 9.54 14.05
N ARG A 140 3.36 10.26 14.22
CA ARG A 140 2.41 9.99 15.31
C ARG A 140 1.83 8.59 15.20
N ALA A 141 1.43 8.16 14.00
CA ALA A 141 0.86 6.84 13.77
C ALA A 141 1.84 5.72 14.11
N LEU A 142 3.09 5.82 13.62
CA LEU A 142 4.13 4.83 13.88
C LEU A 142 4.56 4.81 15.36
N ALA A 143 4.69 5.99 15.98
CA ALA A 143 5.02 6.09 17.40
C ALA A 143 3.94 5.48 18.30
N ALA A 144 2.65 5.67 17.96
CA ALA A 144 1.53 5.18 18.73
C ALA A 144 1.48 3.65 18.82
N ILE A 145 2.04 2.95 17.84
CA ILE A 145 2.10 1.48 17.84
C ILE A 145 3.45 0.93 18.31
N GLY A 146 4.48 1.78 18.48
CA GLY A 146 5.74 1.41 19.13
C GLY A 146 6.97 1.30 18.23
N PHE A 147 6.98 1.83 17.00
CA PHE A 147 8.12 1.76 16.07
C PHE A 147 9.43 2.38 16.59
N PHE A 148 9.35 3.28 17.58
CA PHE A 148 10.52 4.02 18.09
C PHE A 148 10.84 3.64 19.54
N ARG A 149 10.51 2.41 19.96
CA ARG A 149 10.81 1.89 21.30
C ARG A 149 11.93 0.86 21.20
N GLU A 150 13.04 1.12 21.88
CA GLU A 150 14.22 0.24 21.91
C GLU A 150 13.87 -1.21 22.33
N GLU A 151 12.92 -1.38 23.26
CA GLU A 151 12.49 -2.69 23.78
C GLU A 151 11.80 -3.60 22.74
N ASN A 152 11.28 -3.04 21.65
CA ASN A 152 10.56 -3.81 20.63
C ASN A 152 11.50 -4.45 19.59
N GLU A 153 12.72 -3.93 19.44
CA GLU A 153 13.70 -4.42 18.45
C GLU A 153 14.23 -5.83 18.80
N GLU A 154 14.17 -6.21 20.07
CA GLU A 154 14.66 -7.50 20.59
C GLU A 154 13.55 -8.55 20.77
N SER A 155 12.30 -8.22 20.43
CA SER A 155 11.16 -9.11 20.64
C SER A 155 10.86 -9.95 19.38
N ASP A 156 10.94 -11.28 19.51
CA ASP A 156 10.51 -12.23 18.47
C ASP A 156 9.01 -12.12 18.12
N GLU A 157 8.22 -11.45 18.97
CA GLU A 157 6.79 -11.21 18.74
C GLU A 157 6.50 -9.93 17.94
N TRP A 158 7.52 -9.10 17.67
CA TRP A 158 7.35 -7.84 16.96
C TRP A 158 7.52 -8.00 15.44
N SER A 159 6.42 -7.77 14.70
CA SER A 159 6.42 -7.74 13.24
C SER A 159 6.27 -6.31 12.74
N ALA A 160 7.37 -5.71 12.26
CA ALA A 160 7.35 -4.38 11.63
C ALA A 160 6.29 -4.25 10.52
N PRO A 161 6.16 -5.15 9.52
CA PRO A 161 5.14 -5.02 8.48
C PRO A 161 3.71 -5.06 9.04
N GLU A 162 3.42 -5.94 9.99
CA GLU A 162 2.10 -6.02 10.63
C GLU A 162 1.78 -4.74 11.40
N MET A 163 2.73 -4.25 12.19
CA MET A 163 2.56 -3.05 13.00
C MET A 163 2.46 -1.78 12.15
N ALA A 164 3.13 -1.72 11.01
CA ALA A 164 2.96 -0.66 10.01
C ALA A 164 1.55 -0.66 9.42
N LEU A 165 1.03 -1.82 9.04
CA LEU A 165 -0.36 -1.94 8.56
C LEU A 165 -1.35 -1.49 9.62
N LEU A 166 -1.15 -1.87 10.88
CA LEU A 166 -1.98 -1.41 12.00
C LEU A 166 -1.93 0.11 12.21
N ALA A 167 -0.74 0.73 12.09
CA ALA A 167 -0.59 2.17 12.17
C ALA A 167 -1.42 2.88 11.09
N LEU A 168 -1.35 2.38 9.85
CA LEU A 168 -2.08 2.96 8.72
C LEU A 168 -3.59 2.74 8.85
N GLU A 169 -4.01 1.56 9.27
CA GLU A 169 -5.41 1.23 9.53
C GLU A 169 -6.05 2.23 10.50
N ARG A 170 -5.37 2.50 11.62
CA ARG A 170 -5.88 3.40 12.66
C ARG A 170 -5.82 4.87 12.29
N GLU A 171 -4.71 5.33 11.67
CA GLU A 171 -4.51 6.75 11.37
C GLU A 171 -5.32 7.23 10.17
N PHE A 172 -5.56 6.35 9.19
CA PHE A 172 -6.28 6.68 7.96
C PHE A 172 -7.69 6.08 7.89
N GLY A 173 -8.09 5.29 8.89
CA GLY A 173 -9.40 4.64 8.93
C GLY A 173 -9.59 3.65 7.78
N LEU A 174 -8.52 2.96 7.38
CA LEU A 174 -8.56 1.99 6.29
C LEU A 174 -9.31 0.75 6.74
N VAL A 175 -10.30 0.31 5.96
CA VAL A 175 -11.05 -0.91 6.25
C VAL A 175 -11.20 -1.69 4.96
N LEU A 176 -10.58 -2.87 4.90
CA LEU A 176 -10.71 -3.81 3.79
C LEU A 176 -10.98 -5.21 4.35
N PRO A 177 -12.16 -5.80 4.08
CA PRO A 177 -12.43 -7.18 4.47
C PRO A 177 -11.52 -8.16 3.72
N SER A 178 -10.95 -9.13 4.45
CA SER A 178 -10.04 -10.12 3.87
C SER A 178 -10.69 -10.98 2.78
N GLU A 179 -12.00 -11.19 2.85
CA GLU A 179 -12.78 -11.93 1.87
C GLU A 179 -12.81 -11.20 0.52
N VAL A 180 -12.84 -9.86 0.55
CA VAL A 180 -12.79 -9.01 -0.65
C VAL A 180 -11.40 -9.07 -1.26
N SER A 181 -10.34 -8.91 -0.46
CA SER A 181 -8.96 -8.91 -0.95
C SER A 181 -8.52 -10.28 -1.47
N ARG A 182 -9.09 -11.38 -0.98
CA ARG A 182 -8.82 -12.76 -1.45
C ARG A 182 -9.69 -13.17 -2.65
N GLY A 183 -10.84 -12.53 -2.84
CA GLY A 183 -11.77 -12.82 -3.94
C GLY A 183 -11.29 -12.35 -5.32
N PRO A 184 -11.99 -12.68 -6.41
CA PRO A 184 -11.67 -12.17 -7.74
C PRO A 184 -11.88 -10.65 -7.83
N LEU A 185 -10.83 -9.90 -8.20
CA LEU A 185 -10.87 -8.44 -8.32
C LEU A 185 -10.44 -7.96 -9.71
N PRO A 186 -10.98 -6.82 -10.21
CA PRO A 186 -10.45 -6.14 -11.39
C PRO A 186 -8.93 -6.03 -11.33
N THR A 187 -8.23 -6.54 -12.35
CA THR A 187 -6.77 -6.60 -12.37
C THR A 187 -6.22 -5.92 -13.62
N VAL A 188 -5.22 -5.07 -13.43
CA VAL A 188 -4.60 -4.29 -14.50
C VAL A 188 -3.10 -4.49 -14.52
N GLY A 189 -2.51 -4.49 -15.71
CA GLY A 189 -1.06 -4.37 -15.88
C GLY A 189 -0.62 -2.91 -15.77
N LEU A 190 0.51 -2.69 -15.13
CA LEU A 190 1.11 -1.37 -14.87
C LEU A 190 2.50 -1.22 -15.50
N ARG A 191 2.83 -2.06 -16.51
CA ARG A 191 4.16 -2.12 -17.14
C ARG A 191 4.64 -0.77 -17.68
N HIS A 192 3.71 0.08 -18.12
CA HIS A 192 4.00 1.44 -18.60
C HIS A 192 4.50 2.39 -17.51
N LEU A 193 4.34 2.05 -16.22
CA LEU A 193 4.84 2.83 -15.09
C LEU A 193 6.28 2.49 -14.68
N ARG A 194 6.98 1.58 -15.39
CA ARG A 194 8.39 1.24 -15.13
C ARG A 194 9.38 2.35 -15.51
N GLY A 195 8.94 3.32 -16.31
CA GLY A 195 9.73 4.48 -16.74
C GLY A 195 10.11 5.45 -15.64
#